data_AF-A0A9X0JQ08-F1
#
_entry.id   AF-A0A9X0JQ08-F1
#
_cell.length_a   1.000
_cell.length_b   1.000
_cell.length_c   1.000
_cell.angle_alpha   90.00
_cell.angle_beta   90.00
_cell.angle_gamma   90.00
#
_symmetry.space_group_name_H-M   'P 1'
#
loop_
_entity.id
_entity.type
_entity.pdbx_description
1 polymer ?
#
loop_
_entity_poly.entity_id
_entity_poly.type
_entity_poly.pdbx_seq_one_letter_code
_entity_poly.pdbx_strand_id
1 'polypeptide(L)'
;MLFTDLDRPLQRGFLADLRGIVRKVLQDMDYVIVEENVSFITNAFIQRVFVYIDQTRFFQKWIDVDVSAGDLKELLQQIELSMRKRKSTLRQRNYFVSLLRDLHLREDIPTDFLCMRKRLFELERMKKQQKNKQPLSPVSIQQITLLKRTWKETMGRKLEVSEDMKQSEVDELFSRINRKRCKIQRQRQE
;
A
#
# COMPACT_ATOMS: atom_id res chain seq x y z
N MET A 1 28.77 6.73 19.34
CA MET A 1 28.23 6.23 20.63
C MET A 1 27.67 4.85 20.38
N LEU A 2 28.02 3.83 21.17
CA LEU A 2 27.47 2.50 20.93
C LEU A 2 25.97 2.49 21.29
N PHE A 3 25.18 1.66 20.62
CA PHE A 3 23.77 1.48 20.97
C PHE A 3 23.55 1.12 22.45
N THR A 4 24.46 0.32 23.02
CA THR A 4 24.42 -0.09 24.43
C THR A 4 24.60 1.08 25.40
N ASP A 5 25.24 2.16 24.97
CA ASP A 5 25.56 3.33 25.80
C ASP A 5 24.42 4.35 25.79
N LEU A 6 23.43 4.17 24.92
CA LEU A 6 22.26 5.03 24.85
C LEU A 6 21.36 4.85 26.07
N ASP A 7 20.83 5.95 26.60
CA ASP A 7 19.78 5.91 27.60
C ASP A 7 18.55 5.16 27.08
N ARG A 8 17.81 4.50 27.99
CA ARG A 8 16.62 3.70 27.65
C ARG A 8 15.60 4.43 26.75
N PRO A 9 15.29 5.73 26.92
CA PRO A 9 14.39 6.44 26.01
C PRO A 9 14.94 6.54 24.58
N LEU A 10 16.25 6.75 24.43
CA LEU A 10 16.92 6.82 23.13
C LEU A 10 16.96 5.45 22.45
N GLN A 11 17.28 4.38 23.20
CA GLN A 11 17.20 3.01 22.69
C GLN A 11 15.81 2.66 22.17
N ARG A 12 14.74 3.05 22.90
CA ARG A 12 13.36 2.86 22.44
C ARG A 12 13.06 3.63 21.16
N GLY A 13 13.55 4.87 21.05
CA GLY A 13 13.43 5.70 19.85
C GLY A 13 14.11 5.05 18.64
N PHE A 14 15.36 4.63 18.81
CA PHE A 14 16.14 3.94 17.78
C PHE A 14 15.43 2.68 17.30
N LEU A 15 14.98 1.82 18.23
CA LEU A 15 14.25 0.59 17.90
C LEU A 15 12.92 0.85 17.20
N ALA A 16 12.20 1.92 17.55
CA ALA A 16 10.96 2.29 16.89
C ALA A 16 11.20 2.68 15.43
N ASP A 17 12.26 3.46 15.17
CA ASP A 17 12.64 3.86 13.82
C ASP A 17 13.19 2.69 13.01
N LEU A 18 13.99 1.82 13.63
CA LEU A 18 14.51 0.60 13.01
C LEU A 18 13.37 -0.34 12.60
N ARG A 19 12.36 -0.51 13.46
CA ARG A 19 11.13 -1.24 13.10
C ARG A 19 10.39 -0.58 11.93
N GLY A 20 10.45 0.75 11.83
CA GLY A 20 9.96 1.51 10.67
C GLY A 20 10.71 1.15 9.38
N ILE A 21 12.03 1.11 9.43
CA ILE A 21 12.90 0.68 8.32
C ILE A 21 12.57 -0.75 7.90
N VAL A 22 12.52 -1.70 8.84
CA VAL A 22 12.19 -3.10 8.56
C VAL A 22 10.83 -3.23 7.86
N ARG A 23 9.82 -2.48 8.31
CA ARG A 23 8.51 -2.48 7.66
C ARG A 23 8.60 -1.99 6.21
N LYS A 24 9.36 -0.93 5.95
CA LYS A 24 9.54 -0.36 4.62
C LYS A 24 10.24 -1.35 3.69
N VAL A 25 11.34 -1.96 4.14
CA VAL A 25 12.06 -3.00 3.39
C VAL A 25 11.14 -4.17 3.03
N LEU A 26 10.36 -4.68 4.01
CA LEU A 26 9.41 -5.77 3.78
C LEU A 26 8.31 -5.37 2.78
N GLN A 27 7.81 -4.13 2.84
CA GLN A 27 6.83 -3.63 1.88
C GLN A 27 7.39 -3.55 0.46
N ASP A 28 8.61 -3.05 0.30
CA ASP A 28 9.26 -2.92 -1.01
C ASP A 28 9.63 -4.29 -1.62
N MET A 29 9.76 -5.32 -0.78
CA MET A 29 9.93 -6.72 -1.19
C MET A 29 8.61 -7.48 -1.30
N ASP A 30 7.46 -6.81 -1.18
CA ASP A 30 6.12 -7.42 -1.17
C ASP A 30 5.99 -8.57 -0.14
N TYR A 31 6.75 -8.52 0.95
CA TYR A 31 6.83 -9.57 1.99
C TYR A 31 7.25 -10.95 1.47
N VAL A 32 7.83 -11.07 0.27
CA VAL A 32 8.14 -12.36 -0.37
C VAL A 32 8.97 -13.27 0.54
N ILE A 33 9.96 -12.70 1.23
CA ILE A 33 10.89 -13.40 2.13
C ILE A 33 10.26 -13.88 3.44
N VAL A 34 9.01 -13.51 3.74
CA VAL A 34 8.33 -13.94 4.96
C VAL A 34 7.75 -15.33 4.74
N GLU A 35 8.24 -16.28 5.51
CA GLU A 35 7.72 -17.63 5.60
C GLU A 35 7.31 -17.96 7.04
N GLU A 36 6.38 -18.87 7.18
CA GLU A 36 5.88 -19.31 8.48
C GLU A 36 6.98 -20.04 9.24
N ASN A 37 7.23 -19.65 10.50
CA ASN A 37 8.23 -20.24 11.39
C ASN A 37 9.71 -20.19 10.90
N VAL A 38 10.00 -19.49 9.81
CA VAL A 38 11.36 -19.33 9.27
C VAL A 38 11.81 -17.89 9.42
N SER A 39 12.97 -17.65 10.06
CA SER A 39 13.52 -16.31 10.19
C SER A 39 13.99 -15.76 8.86
N PHE A 40 13.58 -14.54 8.51
CA PHE A 40 14.08 -13.85 7.30
C PHE A 40 15.31 -12.97 7.57
N ILE A 41 15.82 -12.95 8.82
CA ILE A 41 17.01 -12.18 9.19
C ILE A 41 18.28 -12.90 8.73
N THR A 42 18.55 -12.78 7.44
CA THR A 42 19.76 -13.27 6.77
C THR A 42 20.79 -12.17 6.61
N ASN A 43 22.05 -12.52 6.33
CA ASN A 43 23.10 -11.53 6.02
C ASN A 43 22.69 -10.61 4.86
N ALA A 44 22.04 -11.15 3.83
CA ALA A 44 21.53 -10.36 2.70
C ALA A 44 20.44 -9.35 3.14
N PHE A 45 19.54 -9.77 4.03
CA PHE A 45 18.52 -8.87 4.58
C PHE A 45 19.15 -7.76 5.44
N ILE A 46 20.14 -8.10 6.27
CA ILE A 46 20.86 -7.14 7.11
C ILE A 46 21.55 -6.06 6.25
N GLN A 47 22.25 -6.47 5.19
CA GLN A 47 22.88 -5.52 4.26
C GLN A 47 21.86 -4.60 3.59
N ARG A 48 20.68 -5.14 3.24
CA ARG A 48 19.59 -4.32 2.71
C ARG A 48 19.08 -3.31 3.74
N VAL A 49 19.00 -3.69 5.01
CA VAL A 49 18.60 -2.77 6.08
C VAL A 49 19.63 -1.64 6.24
N PHE A 50 20.93 -1.92 6.17
CA PHE A 50 21.97 -0.88 6.20
C PHE A 50 21.78 0.14 5.07
N VAL A 51 21.57 -0.33 3.83
CA VAL A 51 21.30 0.58 2.69
C VAL A 51 20.08 1.47 2.96
N TYR A 52 19.02 0.94 3.57
CA TYR A 52 17.85 1.74 3.92
C TYR A 52 18.13 2.73 5.05
N ILE A 53 18.90 2.34 6.06
CA ILE A 53 19.33 3.22 7.14
C ILE A 53 20.06 4.44 6.56
N ASP A 54 21.04 4.21 5.69
CA ASP A 54 21.85 5.26 5.07
C ASP A 54 21.01 6.20 4.19
N GLN A 55 20.06 5.66 3.44
CA GLN A 55 19.23 6.44 2.51
C GLN A 55 18.05 7.16 3.19
N THR A 56 17.68 6.77 4.41
CA THR A 56 16.43 7.24 5.02
C THR A 56 16.62 8.46 5.89
N ARG A 57 16.12 9.62 5.42
CA ARG A 57 16.26 10.93 6.10
C ARG A 57 15.86 10.94 7.57
N PHE A 58 14.79 10.24 7.97
CA PHE A 58 14.36 10.25 9.38
C PHE A 58 15.28 9.44 10.31
N PHE A 59 16.11 8.56 9.75
CA PHE A 59 17.06 7.75 10.50
C PHE A 59 18.40 8.46 10.69
N GLN A 60 18.67 9.52 9.93
CA GLN A 60 19.89 10.34 10.00
C GLN A 60 20.15 10.95 11.37
N LYS A 61 19.11 11.13 12.20
CA LYS A 61 19.27 11.57 13.60
C LYS A 61 20.02 10.56 14.48
N TRP A 62 20.21 9.33 14.00
CA TRP A 62 20.95 8.26 14.67
C TRP A 62 22.34 8.02 14.04
N ILE A 63 22.83 8.91 13.17
CA ILE A 63 24.10 8.71 12.45
C ILE A 63 25.30 8.54 13.39
N ASP A 64 25.27 9.17 14.57
CA ASP A 64 26.32 9.06 15.58
C ASP A 64 26.20 7.80 16.46
N VAL A 65 25.15 7.01 16.25
CA VAL A 65 24.95 5.72 16.93
C VAL A 65 25.64 4.63 16.13
N ASP A 66 26.71 4.09 16.70
CA ASP A 66 27.45 2.99 16.10
C ASP A 66 26.79 1.66 16.49
N VAL A 67 26.54 0.83 15.48
CA VAL A 67 25.89 -0.47 15.59
C VAL A 67 26.62 -1.44 14.68
N SER A 68 27.28 -2.43 15.29
CA SER A 68 27.96 -3.46 14.50
C SER A 68 26.94 -4.32 13.74
N ALA A 69 27.38 -5.00 12.67
CA ALA A 69 26.52 -5.92 11.94
C ALA A 69 25.99 -7.08 12.83
N GLY A 70 26.76 -7.48 13.84
CA GLY A 70 26.36 -8.46 14.85
C GLY A 70 25.23 -7.94 15.73
N ASP A 71 25.41 -6.75 16.30
CA ASP A 71 24.38 -6.13 17.16
C ASP A 71 23.11 -5.86 16.35
N LEU A 72 23.23 -5.34 15.13
CA LEU A 72 22.08 -5.10 14.26
C LEU A 72 21.31 -6.39 13.99
N LYS A 73 22.00 -7.51 13.75
CA LYS A 73 21.36 -8.82 13.56
C LYS A 73 20.48 -9.19 14.75
N GLU A 74 21.00 -9.04 15.98
CA GLU A 74 20.24 -9.36 17.19
C GLU A 74 19.02 -8.45 17.37
N LEU A 75 19.20 -7.13 17.16
CA LEU A 75 18.09 -6.18 17.22
C LEU A 75 17.01 -6.49 16.17
N LEU A 76 17.43 -6.87 14.95
CA LEU A 76 16.51 -7.26 13.89
C LEU A 76 15.76 -8.56 14.20
N GLN A 77 16.42 -9.55 14.81
CA GLN A 77 15.76 -10.79 15.27
C GLN A 77 14.72 -10.50 16.35
N GLN A 78 15.03 -9.62 17.31
CA GLN A 78 14.05 -9.20 18.32
C GLN A 78 12.86 -8.46 17.69
N ILE A 79 13.13 -7.57 16.72
CA ILE A 79 12.08 -6.88 15.98
C ILE A 79 11.22 -7.87 15.21
N GLU A 80 11.80 -8.82 14.47
CA GLU A 80 11.08 -9.87 13.75
C GLU A 80 10.14 -10.63 14.68
N LEU A 81 10.66 -11.18 15.79
CA LEU A 81 9.87 -11.93 16.76
C LEU A 81 8.72 -11.09 17.31
N SER A 82 8.98 -9.82 17.63
CA SER A 82 7.95 -8.90 18.12
C SER A 82 6.87 -8.61 17.07
N MET A 83 7.25 -8.52 15.79
CA MET A 83 6.34 -8.25 14.68
C MET A 83 5.45 -9.47 14.40
N ARG A 84 6.01 -10.68 14.38
CA ARG A 84 5.28 -11.94 14.17
C ARG A 84 4.22 -12.19 15.23
N LYS A 85 4.56 -11.96 16.50
CA LYS A 85 3.68 -12.18 17.67
C LYS A 85 2.56 -11.13 17.81
N ARG A 86 2.57 -10.07 17.00
CA ARG A 86 1.59 -8.98 17.12
C ARG A 86 0.19 -9.50 16.79
N LYS A 87 -0.79 -9.23 17.65
CA LYS A 87 -2.18 -9.58 17.34
C LYS A 87 -2.75 -8.66 16.24
N SER A 88 -3.38 -9.26 15.23
CA SER A 88 -4.16 -8.54 14.24
C SER A 88 -5.37 -7.85 14.87
N THR A 89 -5.62 -6.60 14.49
CA THR A 89 -6.81 -5.87 14.96
C THR A 89 -8.08 -6.44 14.34
N LEU A 90 -9.24 -6.18 14.95
CA LEU A 90 -10.53 -6.60 14.38
C LEU A 90 -10.75 -6.01 12.98
N ARG A 91 -10.38 -4.73 12.78
CA ARG A 91 -10.45 -4.07 11.47
C ARG A 91 -9.62 -4.79 10.40
N GLN A 92 -8.41 -5.21 10.75
CA GLN A 92 -7.53 -5.94 9.82
C GLN A 92 -8.12 -7.31 9.47
N ARG A 93 -8.65 -8.03 10.46
CA ARG A 93 -9.30 -9.33 10.24
C ARG A 93 -10.54 -9.22 9.36
N ASN A 94 -11.40 -8.24 9.63
CA ASN A 94 -12.61 -7.99 8.82
C ASN A 94 -12.26 -7.65 7.38
N TYR A 95 -11.22 -6.83 7.17
CA TYR A 95 -10.76 -6.48 5.83
C TYR A 95 -10.22 -7.70 5.07
N PHE A 96 -9.45 -8.55 5.74
CA PHE A 96 -8.95 -9.80 5.16
C PHE A 96 -10.11 -10.72 4.72
N VAL A 97 -11.10 -10.94 5.59
CA VAL A 97 -12.28 -11.76 5.27
C VAL A 97 -13.09 -11.15 4.12
N SER A 98 -13.20 -9.82 4.04
CA SER A 98 -13.85 -9.15 2.91
C SER A 98 -13.12 -9.43 1.59
N LEU A 99 -11.77 -9.38 1.58
CA LEU A 99 -11.00 -9.68 0.37
C LEU A 99 -11.17 -11.13 -0.07
N LEU A 100 -11.16 -12.08 0.88
CA LEU A 100 -11.44 -13.49 0.57
C LEU A 100 -12.82 -13.67 -0.06
N ARG A 101 -13.85 -13.03 0.51
CA ARG A 101 -15.22 -13.07 -0.04
C ARG A 101 -15.27 -12.51 -1.46
N ASP A 102 -14.66 -11.35 -1.70
CA ASP A 102 -14.64 -10.71 -3.02
C ASP A 102 -13.91 -11.55 -4.07
N LEU A 103 -12.92 -12.34 -3.65
CA LEU A 103 -12.14 -13.25 -4.49
C LEU A 103 -12.72 -14.68 -4.54
N HIS A 104 -13.84 -14.93 -3.86
CA HIS A 104 -14.44 -16.26 -3.70
C HIS A 104 -13.50 -17.33 -3.10
N LEU A 105 -12.59 -16.91 -2.23
CA LEU A 105 -11.65 -17.79 -1.53
C LEU A 105 -12.17 -18.15 -0.13
N ARG A 106 -11.76 -19.30 0.39
CA ARG A 106 -12.01 -19.75 1.76
C ARG A 106 -10.70 -20.16 2.40
N GLU A 107 -10.19 -19.32 3.29
CA GLU A 107 -8.92 -19.50 3.99
C GLU A 107 -9.07 -19.00 5.43
N ASP A 108 -8.35 -19.64 6.34
CA ASP A 108 -8.23 -19.16 7.70
C ASP A 108 -7.29 -17.94 7.77
N ILE A 109 -7.53 -17.07 8.75
CA ILE A 109 -6.65 -15.92 8.98
C ILE A 109 -5.36 -16.42 9.62
N PRO A 110 -4.17 -16.14 9.04
CA PRO A 110 -2.91 -16.55 9.64
C PRO A 110 -2.73 -15.96 11.04
N THR A 111 -2.20 -16.78 11.96
CA THR A 111 -1.92 -16.40 13.35
C THR A 111 -0.65 -15.56 13.47
N ASP A 112 0.37 -15.88 12.66
CA ASP A 112 1.55 -15.05 12.48
C ASP A 112 1.17 -13.76 11.73
N PHE A 113 1.42 -12.63 12.37
CA PHE A 113 1.07 -11.32 11.82
C PHE A 113 1.76 -11.01 10.50
N LEU A 114 3.04 -11.39 10.35
CA LEU A 114 3.78 -11.12 9.11
C LEU A 114 3.26 -12.01 7.97
N CYS A 115 2.92 -13.26 8.25
CA CYS A 115 2.24 -14.13 7.27
C CYS A 115 0.87 -13.57 6.88
N MET A 116 0.09 -13.07 7.86
CA MET A 116 -1.19 -12.41 7.61
C MET A 116 -1.02 -11.16 6.73
N ARG A 117 0.04 -10.37 6.95
CA ARG A 117 0.37 -9.19 6.13
C ARG A 117 0.81 -9.55 4.72
N LYS A 118 1.65 -10.58 4.55
CA LYS A 118 2.03 -11.13 3.25
C LYS A 118 0.80 -11.55 2.46
N ARG A 119 -0.04 -12.39 3.08
CA ARG A 119 -1.25 -12.90 2.41
C ARG A 119 -2.23 -11.78 2.07
N LEU A 120 -2.41 -10.79 2.95
CA LEU A 120 -3.23 -9.62 2.66
C LEU A 120 -2.75 -8.89 1.40
N PHE A 121 -1.44 -8.70 1.25
CA PHE A 121 -0.86 -8.03 0.10
C PHE A 121 -1.08 -8.81 -1.21
N GLU A 122 -0.97 -10.14 -1.16
CA GLU A 122 -1.30 -11.02 -2.28
C GLU A 122 -2.76 -10.92 -2.69
N LEU A 123 -3.69 -10.96 -1.73
CA LEU A 123 -5.13 -10.81 -1.98
C LEU A 123 -5.47 -9.44 -2.60
N GLU A 124 -4.85 -8.36 -2.12
CA GLU A 124 -5.01 -7.04 -2.72
C GLU A 124 -4.54 -7.00 -4.18
N ARG A 125 -3.42 -7.66 -4.50
CA ARG A 125 -2.93 -7.80 -5.88
C ARG A 125 -3.89 -8.62 -6.74
N MET A 126 -4.36 -9.77 -6.25
CA MET A 126 -5.33 -10.61 -6.96
C MET A 126 -6.60 -9.82 -7.28
N LYS A 127 -7.13 -9.07 -6.31
CA LYS A 127 -8.33 -8.24 -6.52
C LYS A 127 -8.11 -7.15 -7.55
N LYS A 128 -6.93 -6.50 -7.56
CA LYS A 128 -6.57 -5.54 -8.61
C LYS A 128 -6.51 -6.21 -9.98
N GLN A 129 -5.90 -7.39 -10.08
CA GLN A 129 -5.82 -8.14 -11.32
C GLN A 129 -7.20 -8.59 -11.80
N GLN A 130 -8.09 -9.03 -10.91
CA GLN A 130 -9.46 -9.42 -11.26
C GLN A 130 -10.26 -8.22 -11.80
N LYS A 131 -10.12 -7.03 -11.21
CA LYS A 131 -10.72 -5.80 -11.75
C LYS A 131 -10.20 -5.45 -13.14
N ASN A 132 -8.92 -5.70 -13.41
CA ASN A 132 -8.31 -5.44 -14.72
C ASN A 132 -8.66 -6.52 -15.75
N LYS A 133 -8.99 -7.74 -15.31
CA LYS A 133 -9.35 -8.90 -16.16
C LYS A 133 -10.85 -9.03 -16.41
N GLN A 134 -11.69 -8.54 -15.51
CA GLN A 134 -13.11 -8.35 -15.83
C GLN A 134 -13.15 -7.43 -17.06
N PRO A 135 -13.76 -7.84 -18.17
CA PRO A 135 -14.09 -6.88 -19.20
C PRO A 135 -14.88 -5.80 -18.47
N LEU A 136 -14.35 -4.57 -18.49
CA LEU A 136 -15.15 -3.38 -18.17
C LEU A 136 -16.39 -3.57 -19.04
N SER A 137 -17.52 -3.94 -18.42
CA SER A 137 -18.74 -4.19 -19.15
C SER A 137 -18.90 -3.03 -20.12
N PRO A 138 -19.12 -3.28 -21.43
CA PRO A 138 -19.28 -2.19 -22.38
C PRO A 138 -20.25 -1.19 -21.77
N VAL A 139 -19.80 0.06 -21.71
CA VAL A 139 -20.48 1.13 -20.98
C VAL A 139 -21.94 1.10 -21.40
N SER A 140 -22.86 1.12 -20.43
CA SER A 140 -24.27 0.97 -20.77
C SER A 140 -24.67 2.07 -21.76
N ILE A 141 -25.47 1.73 -22.78
CA ILE A 141 -25.94 2.67 -23.80
C ILE A 141 -26.56 3.92 -23.15
N GLN A 142 -27.19 3.75 -21.99
CA GLN A 142 -27.74 4.82 -21.16
C GLN A 142 -26.67 5.79 -20.62
N GLN A 143 -25.54 5.28 -20.13
CA GLN A 143 -24.41 6.11 -19.66
C GLN A 143 -23.76 6.88 -20.81
N ILE A 144 -23.57 6.26 -21.98
CA ILE A 144 -23.05 6.94 -23.18
C ILE A 144 -24.01 8.05 -23.62
N THR A 145 -25.32 7.78 -23.60
CA THR A 145 -26.35 8.77 -23.95
C THR A 145 -26.34 9.96 -23.00
N LEU A 146 -26.26 9.69 -21.69
CA LEU A 146 -26.16 10.73 -20.66
C LEU A 146 -24.87 11.55 -20.82
N LEU A 147 -23.74 10.91 -21.10
CA LEU A 147 -22.46 11.57 -21.33
C LEU A 147 -22.52 12.49 -22.55
N LYS A 148 -23.00 12.00 -23.70
CA LYS A 148 -23.16 12.82 -24.93
C LYS A 148 -24.04 14.04 -24.69
N ARG A 149 -25.15 13.87 -23.95
CA ARG A 149 -26.05 14.96 -23.59
C ARG A 149 -25.36 15.99 -22.70
N THR A 150 -24.80 15.57 -21.57
CA THR A 150 -24.17 16.46 -20.58
C THR A 150 -22.92 17.15 -21.13
N TRP A 151 -22.18 16.48 -22.02
CA TRP A 151 -21.06 17.08 -22.74
C TRP A 151 -21.52 18.17 -23.70
N LYS A 152 -22.57 17.91 -24.51
CA LYS A 152 -23.14 18.92 -25.41
C LYS A 152 -23.65 20.13 -24.64
N GLU A 153 -24.35 19.92 -23.54
CA GLU A 153 -24.87 20.99 -22.66
C GLU A 153 -23.76 21.84 -22.06
N THR A 154 -22.61 21.23 -21.69
CA THR A 154 -21.54 21.93 -20.97
C THR A 154 -20.47 22.53 -21.90
N MET A 155 -20.17 21.85 -23.01
CA MET A 155 -19.06 22.18 -23.93
C MET A 155 -19.54 22.74 -25.28
N GLY A 156 -20.84 22.71 -25.56
CA GLY A 156 -21.44 23.26 -26.79
C GLY A 156 -21.18 22.44 -28.07
N ARG A 157 -20.45 21.33 -27.99
CA ARG A 157 -20.10 20.47 -29.12
C ARG A 157 -20.53 19.02 -28.91
N LYS A 158 -20.79 18.31 -30.02
CA LYS A 158 -21.09 16.86 -29.97
C LYS A 158 -19.83 16.10 -29.53
N LEU A 159 -20.03 15.08 -28.71
CA LEU A 159 -18.98 14.14 -28.30
C LEU A 159 -19.07 12.92 -29.21
N GLU A 160 -18.01 12.68 -29.99
CA GLU A 160 -17.82 11.41 -30.68
C GLU A 160 -17.24 10.41 -29.69
N VAL A 161 -17.89 9.26 -29.61
CA VAL A 161 -17.57 8.20 -28.64
C VAL A 161 -17.48 6.89 -29.42
N SER A 162 -16.38 6.16 -29.23
CA SER A 162 -16.18 4.82 -29.79
C SER A 162 -17.18 3.82 -29.18
N GLU A 163 -17.62 2.83 -29.94
CA GLU A 163 -18.51 1.76 -29.43
C GLU A 163 -17.82 0.88 -28.36
N ASP A 164 -16.49 0.81 -28.40
CA ASP A 164 -15.65 0.04 -27.45
C ASP A 164 -15.14 0.88 -26.27
N MET A 165 -15.80 2.01 -25.98
CA MET A 165 -15.36 2.94 -24.95
C MET A 165 -15.32 2.27 -23.57
N LYS A 166 -14.22 2.47 -22.84
CA LYS A 166 -14.01 1.90 -21.51
C LYS A 166 -14.64 2.78 -20.41
N GLN A 167 -15.11 2.18 -19.32
CA GLN A 167 -15.68 2.95 -18.19
C GLN A 167 -14.70 3.99 -17.61
N SER A 168 -13.39 3.70 -17.61
CA SER A 168 -12.36 4.65 -17.18
C SER A 168 -12.33 5.94 -18.02
N GLU A 169 -12.59 5.82 -19.32
CA GLU A 169 -12.64 6.97 -20.24
C GLU A 169 -13.92 7.79 -20.00
N VAL A 170 -15.02 7.12 -19.64
CA VAL A 170 -16.31 7.77 -19.29
C VAL A 170 -16.15 8.59 -18.01
N ASP A 171 -15.52 8.01 -17.00
CA ASP A 171 -15.29 8.67 -15.71
C ASP A 171 -14.38 9.89 -15.86
N GLU A 172 -13.38 9.81 -16.75
CA GLU A 172 -12.50 10.95 -17.06
C GLU A 172 -13.28 12.08 -17.76
N LEU A 173 -14.16 11.75 -18.71
CA LEU A 173 -14.96 12.76 -19.42
C LEU A 173 -15.99 13.42 -18.51
N PHE A 174 -16.64 12.68 -17.60
CA PHE A 174 -17.49 13.28 -16.56
C PHE A 174 -16.69 14.19 -15.63
N SER A 175 -15.48 13.80 -15.25
CA SER A 175 -14.59 14.64 -14.46
C SER A 175 -14.24 15.95 -15.18
N ARG A 176 -14.02 15.91 -16.50
CA ARG A 176 -13.79 17.11 -17.33
C ARG A 176 -15.03 18.01 -17.40
N ILE A 177 -16.22 17.43 -17.56
CA ILE A 177 -17.51 18.15 -17.52
C ILE A 177 -17.65 18.90 -16.18
N ASN A 178 -17.44 18.20 -15.06
CA ASN A 178 -17.57 18.77 -13.73
C ASN A 178 -16.59 19.93 -13.50
N ARG A 179 -15.32 19.77 -13.90
CA ARG A 179 -14.33 20.87 -13.82
C ARG A 179 -14.77 22.09 -14.62
N LYS A 180 -15.35 21.90 -15.82
CA LYS A 180 -15.83 23.02 -16.65
C LYS A 180 -17.06 23.70 -16.04
N ARG A 181 -18.02 22.93 -15.52
CA ARG A 181 -19.20 23.46 -14.82
C ARG A 181 -18.80 24.30 -13.62
N CYS A 182 -17.86 23.83 -12.78
CA CYS A 182 -17.34 24.61 -11.65
C CYS A 182 -16.69 25.93 -12.09
N LYS A 183 -15.96 25.94 -13.21
CA LYS A 183 -15.37 27.18 -13.75
C LYS A 183 -16.45 28.18 -14.21
N ILE A 184 -17.46 27.71 -14.94
CA ILE A 184 -18.57 28.56 -15.40
C ILE A 184 -19.37 29.13 -14.22
N GLN A 185 -19.57 28.32 -13.17
CA GLN A 185 -20.32 28.76 -11.98
C GLN A 185 -19.58 29.85 -11.20
N ARG A 186 -18.25 29.77 -11.08
CA ARG A 186 -17.43 30.81 -10.45
C ARG A 186 -17.49 32.14 -11.21
N GLN A 187 -17.43 32.09 -12.54
CA GLN A 187 -17.54 33.29 -13.40
C GLN A 187 -18.91 33.96 -13.40
N ARG A 188 -19.96 33.31 -12.86
CA ARG A 188 -21.31 33.88 -12.72
C ARG A 188 -21.56 34.48 -11.33
N GLN A 189 -20.65 34.26 -10.39
CA GLN A 189 -20.73 34.75 -9.01
C GLN A 189 -19.84 35.98 -8.77
N GLU A 190 -18.99 36.32 -9.74
CA GLU A 190 -18.28 37.60 -9.87
C GLU A 190 -19.13 38.56 -10.73
#